data_AF-A0A3B8JG99-F1
#
_entry.id   AF-A0A3B8JG99-F1
#
_cell.length_a   1.000
_cell.length_b   1.000
_cell.length_c   1.000
_cell.angle_alpha   90.00
_cell.angle_beta   90.00
_cell.angle_gamma   90.00
#
_symmetry.space_group_name_H-M   'P 1'
#
loop_
_entity.id
_entity.type
_entity.pdbx_description
1 polymer ?
#
loop_
_entity_poly.entity_id
_entity_poly.type
_entity_poly.pdbx_seq_one_letter_code
_entity_poly.pdbx_strand_id
1 'polypeptide(L)'
;MIFFTACTGLWKTERTYNSILQGQIERSYTEYRVESLTSEQKQQILSISQLKEIKVDPAQVKSKESVCPGFAIAFDTISETGQQISMSLKALFIPDIYLLSDSKPANAPIMPDAAQVSVTDELIQGLYLRDEGYSEAGAIASRFTYLPTRQTLEMTTYYRRSIAVDQMRLVAPDLRLRTIITYQRPEAGEVPTVIDLVGFGVERRQMV
;
A
#
# COMPACT_ATOMS: atom_id res chain seq x y z
N MET A 1 -17.23 -0.48 -1.76
CA MET A 1 -16.46 -1.55 -2.43
C MET A 1 -16.25 -2.71 -1.45
N ILE A 2 -16.68 -3.93 -1.81
CA ILE A 2 -16.70 -5.10 -0.92
C ILE A 2 -15.30 -5.42 -0.34
N PHE A 3 -14.24 -5.33 -1.15
CA PHE A 3 -12.86 -5.63 -0.74
C PHE A 3 -12.38 -4.81 0.47
N PHE A 4 -12.48 -3.48 0.40
CA PHE A 4 -11.97 -2.59 1.44
C PHE A 4 -12.74 -2.77 2.76
N THR A 5 -14.07 -2.91 2.69
CA THR A 5 -14.88 -3.25 3.86
C THR A 5 -14.47 -4.61 4.44
N ALA A 6 -14.26 -5.62 3.59
CA ALA A 6 -13.75 -6.93 3.99
C ALA A 6 -12.30 -6.91 4.51
N CYS A 7 -11.55 -5.82 4.34
CA CYS A 7 -10.23 -5.70 4.92
C CYS A 7 -10.22 -5.15 6.36
N THR A 8 -11.34 -4.59 6.82
CA THR A 8 -11.47 -4.09 8.20
C THR A 8 -11.53 -5.23 9.22
N GLY A 9 -11.18 -4.91 10.46
CA GLY A 9 -11.17 -5.84 11.59
C GLY A 9 -9.79 -6.04 12.19
N LEU A 10 -9.71 -6.98 13.13
CA LEU A 10 -8.47 -7.43 13.74
C LEU A 10 -7.89 -8.60 12.92
N TRP A 11 -6.60 -8.55 12.64
CA TRP A 11 -5.91 -9.53 11.83
C TRP A 11 -4.61 -9.97 12.52
N LYS A 12 -4.26 -11.23 12.30
CA LYS A 12 -2.95 -11.77 12.66
C LYS A 12 -2.26 -12.29 11.41
N THR A 13 -0.96 -12.13 11.33
CA THR A 13 -0.16 -12.68 10.24
C THR A 13 1.19 -13.15 10.76
N GLU A 14 1.63 -14.28 10.24
CA GLU A 14 3.05 -14.60 10.20
C GLU A 14 3.56 -14.24 8.81
N ARG A 15 4.73 -13.61 8.76
CA ARG A 15 5.42 -13.28 7.52
C ARG A 15 6.78 -13.93 7.51
N THR A 16 7.18 -14.38 6.32
CA THR A 16 8.55 -14.82 6.04
C THR A 16 9.14 -13.88 5.01
N TYR A 17 10.31 -13.34 5.27
CA TYR A 17 11.07 -12.49 4.39
C TYR A 17 12.35 -13.20 3.98
N ASN A 18 12.65 -13.18 2.69
CA ASN A 18 13.86 -13.74 2.10
C ASN A 18 14.72 -12.58 1.61
N SER A 19 15.83 -12.31 2.28
CA SER A 19 16.85 -11.35 1.85
C SER A 19 17.72 -12.00 0.78
N ILE A 20 17.40 -11.74 -0.49
CA ILE A 20 17.93 -12.48 -1.65
C ILE A 20 19.45 -12.33 -1.75
N LEU A 21 19.97 -11.12 -1.57
CA LEU A 21 21.40 -10.83 -1.69
C LEU A 21 22.23 -11.37 -0.52
N GLN A 22 21.61 -11.51 0.65
CA GLN A 22 22.26 -11.94 1.89
C GLN A 22 22.07 -13.44 2.15
N GLY A 23 21.16 -14.11 1.43
CA GLY A 23 20.82 -15.52 1.65
C GLY A 23 20.16 -15.77 3.01
N GLN A 24 19.52 -14.75 3.60
CA GLN A 24 18.91 -14.83 4.93
C GLN A 24 17.39 -14.97 4.83
N ILE A 25 16.82 -15.67 5.80
CA ILE A 25 15.38 -15.82 5.95
C ILE A 25 15.04 -15.33 7.36
N GLU A 26 14.06 -14.43 7.46
CA GLU A 26 13.56 -13.91 8.72
C GLU A 26 12.05 -14.14 8.80
N ARG A 27 11.55 -14.51 9.98
CA ARG A 27 10.12 -14.56 10.28
C ARG A 27 9.70 -13.44 11.22
N SER A 28 8.47 -12.98 11.05
CA SER A 28 7.83 -12.07 11.99
C SER A 28 6.39 -12.47 12.26
N TYR A 29 5.93 -12.23 13.48
CA TYR A 29 4.52 -12.26 13.84
C TYR A 29 4.01 -10.82 13.96
N THR A 30 2.86 -10.53 13.37
CA THR A 30 2.22 -9.22 13.47
C THR A 30 0.74 -9.38 13.81
N GLU A 31 0.30 -8.65 14.83
CA GLU A 31 -1.11 -8.39 15.10
C GLU A 31 -1.43 -6.95 14.68
N TYR A 32 -2.57 -6.75 14.01
CA TYR A 32 -2.92 -5.43 13.54
C TYR A 32 -4.41 -5.24 13.34
N ARG A 33 -4.85 -4.01 13.58
CA ARG A 33 -6.23 -3.55 13.43
C ARG A 33 -6.34 -2.66 12.22
N VAL A 34 -7.40 -2.88 11.45
CA VAL A 34 -7.74 -2.09 10.26
C VAL A 34 -9.14 -1.53 10.43
N GLU A 35 -9.26 -0.20 10.38
CA GLU A 35 -10.52 0.52 10.43
C GLU A 35 -10.70 1.34 9.15
N SER A 36 -11.94 1.63 8.78
CA SER A 36 -12.21 2.56 7.67
C SER A 36 -11.93 3.99 8.12
N LEU A 37 -11.33 4.80 7.24
CA LEU A 37 -11.11 6.22 7.55
C LEU A 37 -12.43 7.00 7.68
N THR A 38 -12.48 7.87 8.68
CA THR A 38 -13.55 8.90 8.80
C THR A 38 -13.35 10.00 7.77
N SER A 39 -14.40 10.79 7.50
CA SER A 39 -14.32 11.93 6.57
C SER A 39 -13.25 12.94 6.99
N GLU A 40 -13.11 13.22 8.29
CA GLU A 40 -12.10 14.13 8.85
C GLU A 40 -10.69 13.62 8.58
N GLN A 41 -10.44 12.32 8.80
CA GLN A 41 -9.14 11.71 8.53
C GLN A 41 -8.78 11.76 7.04
N LYS A 42 -9.75 11.54 6.15
CA LYS A 42 -9.54 11.69 4.70
C LYS A 42 -9.15 13.12 4.36
N GLN A 43 -9.86 14.11 4.90
CA GLN A 43 -9.58 15.54 4.66
C GLN A 43 -8.19 15.94 5.17
N GLN A 44 -7.76 15.40 6.32
CA GLN A 44 -6.41 15.63 6.85
C GLN A 44 -5.32 15.12 5.89
N ILE A 45 -5.44 13.88 5.40
CA ILE A 45 -4.47 13.30 4.44
C ILE A 45 -4.44 14.11 3.15
N LEU A 46 -5.61 14.51 2.63
CA LEU A 46 -5.71 15.32 1.43
C LEU A 46 -5.01 16.68 1.60
N SER A 47 -5.19 17.33 2.75
CA SER A 47 -4.54 18.61 3.05
C SER A 47 -3.01 18.49 3.06
N ILE A 48 -2.48 17.39 3.62
CA ILE A 48 -1.04 17.10 3.59
C ILE A 48 -0.55 16.84 2.16
N SER A 49 -1.35 16.18 1.33
CA SER A 49 -0.98 15.86 -0.06
C SER A 49 -0.95 17.08 -0.98
N GLN A 50 -1.83 18.06 -0.76
CA GLN A 50 -1.84 19.33 -1.50
C GLN A 50 -0.56 20.14 -1.26
N LEU A 51 0.03 20.04 -0.07
CA LEU A 51 1.33 20.64 0.25
C LEU A 51 2.50 20.00 -0.52
N LYS A 52 2.30 18.83 -1.13
CA LYS A 52 3.29 18.09 -1.94
C LYS A 52 2.97 18.11 -3.43
N GLU A 53 2.29 19.15 -3.90
CA GLU A 53 1.95 19.39 -5.32
C GLU A 53 0.97 18.36 -5.94
N ILE A 54 0.34 17.50 -5.13
CA ILE A 54 -0.69 16.58 -5.62
C ILE A 54 -2.01 17.34 -5.74
N LYS A 55 -2.43 17.64 -6.98
CA LYS A 55 -3.65 18.36 -7.28
C LYS A 55 -4.84 17.41 -7.43
N VAL A 56 -5.51 17.14 -6.32
CA VAL A 56 -6.78 16.41 -6.29
C VAL A 56 -7.92 17.41 -6.45
N ASP A 57 -8.92 17.12 -7.29
CA ASP A 57 -10.14 17.95 -7.38
C ASP A 57 -10.94 17.83 -6.05
N PRO A 58 -10.94 18.87 -5.19
CA PRO A 58 -11.57 18.79 -3.89
C PRO A 58 -13.11 18.74 -3.98
N ALA A 59 -13.70 19.24 -5.07
CA ALA A 59 -15.15 19.22 -5.28
C ALA A 59 -15.64 17.82 -5.70
N GLN A 60 -14.85 17.11 -6.50
CA GLN A 60 -15.16 15.71 -6.85
C GLN A 60 -14.93 14.74 -5.69
N VAL A 61 -13.89 14.94 -4.88
CA VAL A 61 -13.63 14.07 -3.72
C VAL A 61 -14.65 14.31 -2.60
N LYS A 62 -15.07 15.55 -2.33
CA LYS A 62 -16.11 15.83 -1.33
C LYS A 62 -17.49 15.32 -1.73
N SER A 63 -17.88 15.45 -3.00
CA SER A 63 -19.17 14.95 -3.49
C SER A 63 -19.24 13.41 -3.59
N LYS A 64 -18.08 12.73 -3.56
CA LYS A 64 -17.94 11.28 -3.70
C LYS A 64 -17.02 10.67 -2.62
N GLU A 65 -17.06 11.19 -1.39
CA GLU A 65 -16.27 10.71 -0.24
C GLU A 65 -16.42 9.20 0.00
N SER A 66 -17.51 8.58 -0.48
CA SER A 66 -17.77 7.13 -0.43
C SER A 66 -16.92 6.30 -1.40
N VAL A 67 -16.22 6.92 -2.36
CA VAL A 67 -15.54 6.23 -3.47
C VAL A 67 -14.02 6.19 -3.33
N CYS A 68 -13.42 7.04 -2.49
CA CYS A 68 -12.01 6.93 -2.08
C CYS A 68 -11.94 6.13 -0.76
N PRO A 69 -11.64 4.82 -0.80
CA PRO A 69 -11.51 4.02 0.40
C PRO A 69 -10.20 4.39 1.12
N GLY A 70 -10.13 4.06 2.40
CA GLY A 70 -8.91 4.25 3.18
C GLY A 70 -8.92 3.40 4.43
N PHE A 71 -7.72 3.21 4.98
CA PHE A 71 -7.48 2.44 6.18
C PHE A 71 -6.80 3.28 7.25
N ALA A 72 -7.30 3.23 8.49
CA ALA A 72 -6.49 3.47 9.66
C ALA A 72 -5.93 2.10 10.11
N ILE A 73 -4.61 1.99 10.19
CA ILE A 73 -3.90 0.74 10.47
C ILE A 73 -3.03 0.95 11.69
N ALA A 74 -3.23 0.14 12.72
CA ALA A 74 -2.34 0.05 13.87
C ALA A 74 -1.83 -1.38 14.00
N PHE A 75 -0.53 -1.57 14.25
CA PHE A 75 0.07 -2.89 14.31
C PHE A 75 1.20 -2.99 15.32
N ASP A 76 1.40 -4.21 15.80
CA ASP A 76 2.48 -4.64 16.66
C ASP A 76 3.16 -5.84 16.01
N THR A 77 4.45 -5.72 15.72
CA THR A 77 5.26 -6.77 15.09
C THR A 77 6.37 -7.22 16.02
N ILE A 78 6.57 -8.53 16.08
CA ILE A 78 7.67 -9.19 16.78
C ILE A 78 8.45 -10.02 15.75
N SER A 79 9.73 -9.73 15.55
CA SER A 79 10.60 -10.54 14.71
C SER A 79 11.01 -11.83 15.44
N GLU A 80 11.54 -12.81 14.70
CA GLU A 80 12.11 -14.03 15.28
C GLU A 80 13.32 -13.76 16.18
N THR A 81 13.99 -12.61 16.00
CA THR A 81 15.08 -12.13 16.87
C THR A 81 14.58 -11.44 18.13
N GLY A 82 13.26 -11.31 18.31
CA GLY A 82 12.63 -10.67 19.46
C GLY A 82 12.52 -9.15 19.36
N GLN A 83 12.88 -8.55 18.23
CA GLN A 83 12.71 -7.12 18.01
C GLN A 83 11.23 -6.78 17.90
N GLN A 84 10.81 -5.73 18.59
CA GLN A 84 9.43 -5.27 18.60
C GLN A 84 9.29 -3.91 17.94
N ILE A 85 8.29 -3.78 17.06
CA ILE A 85 7.94 -2.53 16.39
C ILE A 85 6.42 -2.35 16.45
N SER A 86 6.00 -1.19 16.94
CA SER A 86 4.59 -0.76 16.96
C SER A 86 4.45 0.53 16.17
N MET A 87 3.40 0.63 15.36
CA MET A 87 3.14 1.82 14.56
C MET A 87 1.64 1.96 14.25
N SER A 88 1.20 3.19 14.06
CA SER A 88 -0.11 3.51 13.52
C SER A 88 0.03 4.46 12.34
N LEU A 89 -0.72 4.23 11.28
CA LEU A 89 -0.74 5.08 10.10
C LEU A 89 -2.12 5.10 9.47
N LYS A 90 -2.36 6.09 8.62
CA LYS A 90 -3.56 6.23 7.82
C LYS A 90 -3.20 6.26 6.35
N ALA A 91 -4.01 5.56 5.57
CA ALA A 91 -3.81 5.30 4.16
C ALA A 91 -5.07 5.67 3.38
N LEU A 92 -4.94 6.47 2.33
CA LEU A 92 -6.03 6.87 1.44
C LEU A 92 -5.72 6.46 0.01
N PHE A 93 -6.71 5.86 -0.66
CA PHE A 93 -6.62 5.43 -2.06
C PHE A 93 -7.49 6.35 -2.92
N ILE A 94 -6.87 7.04 -3.86
CA ILE A 94 -7.53 8.02 -4.75
C ILE A 94 -7.39 7.55 -6.19
N PRO A 95 -8.46 7.01 -6.80
CA PRO A 95 -8.47 6.62 -8.20
C PRO A 95 -8.04 7.76 -9.16
N ASP A 96 -7.32 7.40 -10.23
CA ASP A 96 -6.80 8.33 -11.24
C ASP A 96 -7.91 9.17 -11.88
N ILE A 97 -9.13 8.65 -11.98
CA ILE A 97 -10.31 9.36 -12.48
C ILE A 97 -10.67 10.63 -11.68
N TYR A 98 -10.12 10.79 -10.47
CA TYR A 98 -10.32 11.95 -9.61
C TYR A 98 -9.11 12.90 -9.55
N LEU A 99 -8.05 12.59 -10.29
CA LEU A 99 -6.87 13.44 -10.37
C LEU A 99 -7.04 14.45 -11.50
N LEU A 100 -6.54 15.67 -11.28
CA LEU A 100 -6.51 16.68 -12.33
C LEU A 100 -5.40 16.33 -13.34
N SER A 101 -5.62 16.58 -14.63
CA SER A 101 -4.75 16.13 -15.74
C SER A 101 -3.27 16.54 -15.61
N ASP A 102 -2.97 17.62 -14.88
CA ASP A 102 -1.60 18.13 -14.67
C ASP A 102 -0.84 17.44 -13.52
N SER A 103 -1.44 16.42 -12.89
CA SER A 103 -0.90 15.76 -11.68
C SER A 103 0.10 14.63 -11.97
N LYS A 104 0.34 14.28 -13.25
CA LYS A 104 1.30 13.23 -13.58
C LYS A 104 2.72 13.80 -13.56
N PRO A 105 3.62 13.33 -12.67
CA PRO A 105 4.99 13.81 -12.65
C PRO A 105 5.69 13.43 -13.96
N ALA A 106 6.34 14.41 -14.61
CA ALA A 106 7.05 14.23 -15.88
C ALA A 106 8.18 13.18 -15.81
N ASN A 107 8.71 12.92 -14.61
CA ASN A 107 9.77 11.94 -14.32
C ASN A 107 9.27 10.85 -13.36
N ALA A 108 8.13 10.24 -13.66
CA ALA A 108 7.66 9.09 -12.88
C ALA A 108 8.67 7.93 -13.00
N PRO A 109 9.07 7.28 -11.89
CA PRO A 109 9.94 6.12 -11.96
C PRO A 109 9.27 5.00 -12.77
N ILE A 110 10.08 4.24 -13.50
CA ILE A 110 9.58 3.10 -14.27
C ILE A 110 9.11 2.02 -13.29
N MET A 111 7.91 1.46 -13.54
CA MET A 111 7.36 0.40 -12.71
C MET A 111 8.17 -0.89 -12.87
N PRO A 112 8.47 -1.60 -11.77
CA PRO A 112 9.09 -2.93 -11.84
C PRO A 112 8.14 -3.94 -12.49
N ASP A 113 8.69 -5.01 -13.05
CA ASP A 113 7.92 -6.07 -13.72
C ASP A 113 6.85 -6.68 -12.82
N ALA A 114 7.13 -6.82 -11.52
CA ALA A 114 6.17 -7.35 -10.55
C ALA A 114 4.92 -6.47 -10.36
N ALA A 115 4.97 -5.19 -10.74
CA ALA A 115 3.85 -4.24 -10.68
C ALA A 115 3.17 -4.02 -12.04
N GLN A 116 3.62 -4.72 -13.10
CA GLN A 116 3.01 -4.62 -14.42
C GLN A 116 1.76 -5.48 -14.48
N VAL A 117 0.65 -4.88 -14.89
CA VAL A 117 -0.64 -5.55 -15.04
C VAL A 117 -1.22 -5.19 -16.40
N SER A 118 -1.77 -6.19 -17.10
CA SER A 118 -2.49 -5.96 -18.36
C SER A 118 -3.66 -5.01 -18.13
N VAL A 119 -3.78 -4.00 -19.00
CA VAL A 119 -4.88 -3.04 -18.93
C VAL A 119 -6.18 -3.76 -19.27
N THR A 120 -7.16 -3.62 -18.39
CA THR A 120 -8.52 -4.16 -18.54
C THR A 120 -9.52 -3.11 -18.08
N ASP A 121 -10.78 -3.20 -18.52
CA ASP A 121 -11.81 -2.21 -18.19
C ASP A 121 -12.15 -2.14 -16.69
N GLU A 122 -11.85 -3.20 -15.93
CA GLU A 122 -12.08 -3.25 -14.49
C GLU A 122 -10.89 -2.72 -13.66
N LEU A 123 -9.76 -2.45 -14.29
CA LEU A 123 -8.53 -2.04 -13.61
C LEU A 123 -8.70 -0.65 -13.01
N ILE A 124 -8.55 -0.54 -11.69
CA ILE A 124 -8.59 0.74 -10.99
C ILE A 124 -7.18 1.09 -10.55
N GLN A 125 -6.62 2.17 -11.09
CA GLN A 125 -5.33 2.71 -10.69
C GLN A 125 -5.49 4.06 -10.03
N GLY A 126 -4.51 4.45 -9.22
CA GLY A 126 -4.55 5.74 -8.54
C GLY A 126 -3.38 6.00 -7.62
N LEU A 127 -3.52 7.06 -6.83
CA LEU A 127 -2.60 7.42 -5.78
C LEU A 127 -2.93 6.71 -4.47
N TYR A 128 -1.88 6.20 -3.84
CA TYR A 128 -1.88 5.67 -2.48
C TYR A 128 -1.13 6.65 -1.59
N LEU A 129 -1.87 7.35 -0.72
CA LEU A 129 -1.33 8.38 0.15
C LEU A 129 -1.31 7.88 1.58
N ARG A 130 -0.20 8.14 2.29
CA ARG A 130 -0.10 7.87 3.72
C ARG A 130 0.26 9.13 4.49
N ASP A 131 -0.23 9.25 5.72
CA ASP A 131 0.26 10.27 6.67
C ASP A 131 1.67 9.95 7.18
N GLU A 132 2.03 8.66 7.26
CA GLU A 132 3.35 8.20 7.70
C GLU A 132 3.88 6.99 6.91
N GLY A 133 5.20 6.90 6.75
CA GLY A 133 5.89 5.80 6.08
C GLY A 133 6.47 4.76 7.03
N TYR A 134 6.60 3.51 6.57
CA TYR A 134 7.21 2.43 7.36
C TYR A 134 8.72 2.59 7.55
N SER A 135 9.41 3.10 6.52
CA SER A 135 10.88 3.20 6.49
C SER A 135 11.38 4.64 6.43
N GLU A 136 10.49 5.59 6.16
CA GLU A 136 10.80 7.01 6.00
C GLU A 136 9.75 7.85 6.71
N ALA A 137 10.20 8.86 7.46
CA ALA A 137 9.31 9.74 8.19
C ALA A 137 8.51 10.65 7.25
N GLY A 138 7.23 10.86 7.59
CA GLY A 138 6.34 11.77 6.92
C GLY A 138 5.52 11.16 5.78
N ALA A 139 4.67 12.01 5.19
CA ALA A 139 3.67 11.54 4.24
C ALA A 139 4.30 10.94 2.97
N ILE A 140 3.79 9.80 2.53
CA ILE A 140 4.28 9.11 1.33
C ILE A 140 3.19 9.11 0.26
N ALA A 141 3.57 9.53 -0.94
CA ALA A 141 2.77 9.36 -2.14
C ALA A 141 3.30 8.16 -2.94
N SER A 142 2.40 7.31 -3.38
CA SER A 142 2.71 6.03 -4.03
C SER A 142 1.61 5.72 -5.03
N ARG A 143 1.75 4.63 -5.80
CA ARG A 143 0.69 4.16 -6.68
C ARG A 143 -0.02 2.96 -6.12
N PHE A 144 -1.29 2.81 -6.43
CA PHE A 144 -1.98 1.53 -6.28
C PHE A 144 -2.59 1.06 -7.60
N THR A 145 -2.77 -0.25 -7.68
CA THR A 145 -3.56 -0.94 -8.68
C THR A 145 -4.51 -1.86 -7.95
N TYR A 146 -5.80 -1.82 -8.28
CA TYR A 146 -6.81 -2.72 -7.74
C TYR A 146 -7.53 -3.43 -8.87
N LEU A 147 -7.62 -4.76 -8.75
CA LEU A 147 -8.30 -5.63 -9.70
C LEU A 147 -9.49 -6.33 -9.02
N PRO A 148 -10.74 -5.85 -9.26
CA PRO A 148 -11.93 -6.34 -8.58
C PRO A 148 -12.19 -7.84 -8.74
N THR A 149 -12.08 -8.40 -9.94
CA THR A 149 -12.33 -9.84 -10.18
C THR A 149 -11.40 -10.74 -9.39
N ARG A 150 -10.16 -10.31 -9.15
CA ARG A 150 -9.16 -11.07 -8.39
C ARG A 150 -9.12 -10.75 -6.90
N GLN A 151 -9.83 -9.70 -6.48
CA GLN A 151 -9.77 -9.15 -5.13
C GLN A 151 -8.32 -8.87 -4.72
N THR A 152 -7.56 -8.25 -5.62
CA THR A 152 -6.13 -7.98 -5.45
C THR A 152 -5.90 -6.48 -5.44
N LEU A 153 -5.31 -5.99 -4.35
CA LEU A 153 -4.80 -4.63 -4.21
C LEU A 153 -3.28 -4.68 -4.18
N GLU A 154 -2.64 -3.93 -5.08
CA GLU A 154 -1.21 -3.75 -5.15
C GLU A 154 -0.86 -2.29 -4.85
N MET A 155 0.20 -2.07 -4.08
CA MET A 155 0.74 -0.76 -3.72
C MET A 155 2.22 -0.73 -4.09
N THR A 156 2.61 0.21 -4.94
CA THR A 156 4.01 0.43 -5.31
C THR A 156 4.52 1.71 -4.65
N THR A 157 5.43 1.55 -3.70
CA THR A 157 6.07 2.65 -2.96
C THR A 157 7.49 2.88 -3.44
N TYR A 158 7.81 4.15 -3.71
CA TYR A 158 9.10 4.61 -4.19
C TYR A 158 9.90 5.27 -3.06
N TYR A 159 10.61 4.49 -2.25
CA TYR A 159 11.51 5.02 -1.23
C TYR A 159 12.80 5.60 -1.86
N ARG A 160 13.59 6.32 -1.06
CA ARG A 160 14.87 6.90 -1.49
C ARG A 160 15.87 5.83 -1.95
N ARG A 161 15.91 4.69 -1.26
CA ARG A 161 16.90 3.62 -1.49
C ARG A 161 16.32 2.36 -2.12
N SER A 162 15.00 2.26 -2.21
CA SER A 162 14.33 1.05 -2.68
C SER A 162 12.99 1.34 -3.34
N ILE A 163 12.44 0.35 -4.02
CA ILE A 163 11.08 0.35 -4.56
C ILE A 163 10.40 -0.91 -4.05
N ALA A 164 9.29 -0.74 -3.34
CA ALA A 164 8.55 -1.86 -2.76
C ALA A 164 7.21 -2.03 -3.47
N VAL A 165 6.95 -3.24 -3.95
CA VAL A 165 5.67 -3.69 -4.50
C VAL A 165 5.01 -4.59 -3.47
N ASP A 166 3.89 -4.15 -2.93
CA ASP A 166 3.15 -4.84 -1.88
C ASP A 166 1.76 -5.20 -2.37
N GLN A 167 1.50 -6.49 -2.48
CA GLN A 167 0.25 -7.03 -3.01
C GLN A 167 -0.50 -7.76 -1.92
N MET A 168 -1.74 -7.36 -1.68
CA MET A 168 -2.70 -7.99 -0.79
C MET A 168 -3.85 -8.58 -1.61
N ARG A 169 -4.16 -9.86 -1.38
CA ARG A 169 -5.26 -10.56 -2.05
C ARG A 169 -6.19 -11.19 -1.03
N LEU A 170 -7.49 -10.90 -1.14
CA LEU A 170 -8.52 -11.58 -0.36
C LEU A 170 -8.84 -12.91 -1.02
N VAL A 171 -8.66 -14.01 -0.29
CA VAL A 171 -8.89 -15.38 -0.81
C VAL A 171 -10.05 -16.08 -0.11
N ALA A 172 -10.44 -15.62 1.09
CA ALA A 172 -11.69 -15.97 1.77
C ALA A 172 -12.13 -14.78 2.65
N PRO A 173 -13.37 -14.74 3.16
CA PRO A 173 -13.85 -13.62 3.99
C PRO A 173 -12.99 -13.29 5.21
N ASP A 174 -12.25 -14.28 5.73
CA ASP A 174 -11.38 -14.22 6.91
C ASP A 174 -9.90 -14.46 6.58
N LEU A 175 -9.53 -14.58 5.30
CA LEU A 175 -8.18 -14.96 4.87
C LEU A 175 -7.66 -14.07 3.74
N ARG A 176 -6.48 -13.48 3.96
CA ARG A 176 -5.73 -12.76 2.93
C ARG A 176 -4.35 -13.33 2.75
N LEU A 177 -3.83 -13.18 1.54
CA LEU A 177 -2.43 -13.38 1.23
C LEU A 177 -1.78 -12.02 1.03
N ARG A 178 -0.54 -11.87 1.50
CA ARG A 178 0.27 -10.69 1.24
C ARG A 178 1.64 -11.09 0.72
N THR A 179 2.06 -10.46 -0.37
CA THR A 179 3.39 -10.64 -0.95
C THR A 179 4.04 -9.29 -1.09
N ILE A 180 5.31 -9.18 -0.72
CA ILE A 180 6.10 -7.97 -0.90
C ILE A 180 7.37 -8.30 -1.68
N ILE A 181 7.69 -7.48 -2.67
CA ILE A 181 8.95 -7.54 -3.39
C ILE A 181 9.59 -6.16 -3.29
N THR A 182 10.81 -6.11 -2.76
CA THR A 182 11.59 -4.89 -2.62
C THR A 182 12.78 -4.95 -3.55
N TYR A 183 12.89 -3.95 -4.42
CA TYR A 183 14.01 -3.73 -5.32
C TYR A 183 14.95 -2.66 -4.76
N GLN A 184 16.23 -2.76 -5.08
CA GLN A 184 17.14 -1.61 -4.95
C GLN A 184 16.69 -0.49 -5.89
N ARG A 185 16.93 0.76 -5.50
CA ARG A 185 16.62 1.92 -6.35
C ARG A 185 17.54 1.89 -7.59
N PRO A 186 16.98 1.84 -8.82
CA PRO A 186 17.79 1.90 -10.03
C PRO A 186 18.23 3.34 -10.34
N GLU A 187 19.07 3.52 -11.34
CA GLU A 187 19.37 4.85 -11.87
C GLU A 187 18.12 5.49 -12.50
N ALA A 188 18.16 6.81 -12.69
CA ALA A 188 17.03 7.54 -13.23
C ALA A 188 16.72 7.08 -14.68
N GLY A 189 15.49 6.63 -14.91
CA GLY A 189 15.05 6.14 -16.22
C GLY A 189 15.30 4.65 -16.46
N GLU A 190 15.78 3.90 -15.47
CA GLU A 190 15.98 2.45 -15.57
C GLU A 190 14.86 1.65 -14.87
N VAL A 191 14.65 0.42 -15.33
CA VAL A 191 13.73 -0.54 -14.72
C VAL A 191 14.39 -1.13 -13.46
N PRO A 192 13.69 -1.21 -12.31
CA PRO A 192 14.23 -1.89 -11.13
C PRO A 192 14.36 -3.40 -11.38
N THR A 193 15.58 -3.95 -11.32
CA THR A 193 15.86 -5.37 -11.60
C THR A 193 16.49 -6.12 -10.44
N VAL A 194 17.22 -5.42 -9.55
CA VAL A 194 17.90 -6.05 -8.40
C VAL A 194 16.92 -6.20 -7.24
N ILE A 195 16.47 -7.42 -6.97
CA ILE A 195 15.59 -7.76 -5.84
C ILE A 195 16.43 -7.92 -4.58
N ASP A 196 16.12 -7.13 -3.56
CA ASP A 196 16.75 -7.18 -2.24
C ASP A 196 15.99 -8.14 -1.31
N LEU A 197 14.65 -8.07 -1.33
CA LEU A 197 13.80 -8.82 -0.41
C LEU A 197 12.53 -9.34 -1.09
N VAL A 198 12.14 -10.57 -0.75
CA VAL A 198 10.84 -11.16 -1.10
C VAL A 198 10.16 -11.67 0.17
N GLY A 199 8.97 -11.13 0.47
CA GLY A 199 8.17 -11.51 1.62
C GLY A 199 6.84 -12.16 1.24
N PHE A 200 6.39 -13.09 2.07
CA PHE A 200 5.08 -13.73 1.99
C PHE A 200 4.44 -13.79 3.37
N GLY A 201 3.13 -13.55 3.43
CA GLY A 201 2.34 -13.64 4.64
C GLY A 201 0.93 -14.18 4.40
N VAL A 202 0.43 -14.89 5.40
CA VAL A 202 -0.96 -15.35 5.46
C VAL A 202 -1.63 -14.61 6.61
N GLU A 203 -2.65 -13.84 6.29
CA GLU A 203 -3.33 -12.97 7.24
C GLU A 203 -4.73 -13.55 7.57
N ARG A 204 -4.98 -13.80 8.86
CA ARG A 204 -6.23 -14.38 9.37
C ARG A 204 -7.00 -13.35 10.18
N ARG A 205 -8.27 -13.14 9.84
CA ARG A 205 -9.16 -12.29 10.63
C ARG A 205 -9.44 -12.98 11.96
N GLN A 206 -9.40 -12.20 13.04
CA GLN A 206 -9.77 -12.66 14.36
C GLN A 206 -11.27 -12.47 14.56
N MET A 207 -11.96 -13.50 15.05
CA MET A 207 -13.30 -13.34 15.59
C MET A 207 -13.16 -12.66 16.94
N VAL A 208 -13.69 -11.45 17.06
CA VAL A 208 -13.83 -10.73 18.33
C VAL A 208 -15.19 -11.05 18.91
#